data_AF-A0A3D9R350-F1
#
_entry.id   AF-A0A3D9R350-F1
#
_cell.length_a   1.000
_cell.length_b   1.000
_cell.length_c   1.000
_cell.angle_alpha   90.00
_cell.angle_beta   90.00
_cell.angle_gamma   90.00
#
_symmetry.space_group_name_H-M   'P 1'
#
loop_
_entity.id
_entity.type
_entity.pdbx_description
1 polymer ?
#
loop_
_entity_poly.entity_id
_entity_poly.type
_entity_poly.pdbx_seq_one_letter_code
_entity_poly.pdbx_strand_id
1 'polypeptide(L)'
;MGEYFEPGDELCVELHAMPNLHFSFQIYGIHWRSVLQNWSYAEHEHPLLELNLVLEGTQVTRVGDVEYVQGPGDLLLIPPGRRHASRSEGSDGMSFFCLHLNIDDPFILDPFYHLTDILNARDSELTMRLRPLLDNFIEEVSSSSGLSSTHHRVKMKANALSLIAALSEMLIHDGSGFVNREFSDAEKRTMLGAVMMREQTLMEKRVQDLFYGTLGAEASKIYEALLPSYRWISVCSISRQDTLYWDNKHRAFAGSLLEEVLSSLGSVVIIDDLLMTAIVFSNQISVPPVEQKMLEAEKRLQQNVDPNLRLGFGGIASDLREVGSMYEQSLMAFSADSMDTTSGCRTIEFVNRIIRLAMNRLETEYASKNISLGLLAESLDVSPNYLSALFTTETGMTFTQHLTRIRMEHAKRLLNETRLKIYQICNEVGYSDQAYFSRLFKSLEGRSPFDYREHSRIPGNNFDL
;
A
#
# COMPACT_ATOMS: atom_id res chain seq x y z
N MET A 1 -11.54 -9.15 14.31
CA MET A 1 -12.85 -9.83 14.33
C MET A 1 -13.02 -10.44 15.72
N GLY A 2 -13.46 -9.65 16.71
CA GLY A 2 -13.39 -10.08 18.12
C GLY A 2 -14.43 -9.49 19.06
N GLU A 3 -15.57 -8.99 18.57
CA GLU A 3 -16.61 -8.42 19.47
C GLU A 3 -18.08 -8.69 19.05
N TYR A 4 -18.38 -9.53 18.05
CA TYR A 4 -19.78 -9.69 17.59
C TYR A 4 -20.40 -11.10 17.70
N PHE A 5 -19.72 -12.09 18.28
CA PHE A 5 -20.31 -13.41 18.52
C PHE A 5 -19.81 -14.01 19.84
N GLU A 6 -20.52 -13.78 20.93
CA GLU A 6 -20.50 -14.68 22.09
C GLU A 6 -21.95 -14.98 22.55
N PRO A 7 -22.65 -15.93 21.90
CA PRO A 7 -23.64 -16.71 22.60
C PRO A 7 -22.87 -17.72 23.46
N GLY A 8 -23.01 -17.64 24.79
CA GLY A 8 -22.20 -18.38 25.77
C GLY A 8 -21.76 -19.78 25.32
N ASP A 9 -20.46 -20.02 25.39
CA ASP A 9 -19.73 -21.21 24.91
C ASP A 9 -20.23 -22.56 25.46
N GLU A 10 -21.20 -22.59 26.37
CA GLU A 10 -21.78 -23.81 26.94
C GLU A 10 -22.92 -24.41 26.10
N LEU A 11 -23.38 -23.75 25.03
CA LEU A 11 -24.49 -24.21 24.17
C LEU A 11 -24.19 -24.29 22.67
N CYS A 12 -22.99 -23.87 22.22
CA CYS A 12 -22.61 -23.96 20.81
C CYS A 12 -21.96 -25.31 20.51
N VAL A 13 -22.73 -26.22 19.90
CA VAL A 13 -22.24 -27.56 19.56
C VAL A 13 -21.45 -27.56 18.24
N GLU A 14 -21.70 -26.58 17.36
CA GLU A 14 -21.02 -26.46 16.07
C GLU A 14 -21.09 -25.01 15.56
N LEU A 15 -19.94 -24.44 15.17
CA LEU A 15 -19.81 -23.08 14.63
C LEU A 15 -19.19 -23.14 13.23
N HIS A 16 -19.93 -22.68 12.22
CA HIS A 16 -19.44 -22.44 10.87
C HIS A 16 -19.38 -20.94 10.62
N ALA A 17 -18.18 -20.36 10.62
CA ALA A 17 -17.97 -18.93 10.41
C ALA A 17 -17.12 -18.68 9.16
N MET A 18 -17.50 -17.67 8.38
CA MET A 18 -16.67 -17.16 7.29
C MET A 18 -15.71 -16.09 7.80
N PRO A 19 -14.49 -15.97 7.21
CA PRO A 19 -13.59 -14.87 7.53
C PRO A 19 -14.20 -13.52 7.13
N ASN A 20 -13.70 -12.44 7.74
CA ASN A 20 -14.03 -11.07 7.32
C ASN A 20 -13.69 -10.87 5.84
N LEU A 21 -14.67 -10.50 5.03
CA LEU A 21 -14.49 -10.21 3.61
C LEU A 21 -14.26 -8.72 3.40
N HIS A 22 -13.12 -8.36 2.80
CA HIS A 22 -12.84 -7.01 2.34
C HIS A 22 -12.69 -7.06 0.82
N PHE A 23 -13.47 -6.24 0.12
CA PHE A 23 -13.53 -6.25 -1.33
C PHE A 23 -13.82 -4.84 -1.85
N SER A 24 -13.05 -4.38 -2.83
CA SER A 24 -13.25 -3.08 -3.46
C SER A 24 -13.16 -3.21 -4.98
N PHE A 25 -13.96 -2.43 -5.71
CA PHE A 25 -13.98 -2.44 -7.16
C PHE A 25 -14.48 -1.11 -7.71
N GLN A 26 -14.12 -0.81 -8.95
CA GLN A 26 -14.55 0.39 -9.66
C GLN A 26 -14.95 0.03 -11.08
N ILE A 27 -16.04 0.65 -11.55
CA ILE A 27 -16.46 0.54 -12.94
C ILE A 27 -16.37 1.94 -13.57
N TYR A 28 -15.69 2.03 -14.70
CA TYR A 28 -15.44 3.27 -15.42
C TYR A 28 -16.09 3.26 -16.79
N GLY A 29 -16.49 4.46 -17.22
CA GLY A 29 -16.87 4.74 -18.59
C GLY A 29 -17.91 3.77 -19.14
N ILE A 30 -18.92 3.36 -18.34
CA ILE A 30 -20.01 2.52 -18.84
C ILE A 30 -20.77 3.33 -19.88
N HIS A 31 -20.82 2.83 -21.11
CA HIS A 31 -21.58 3.47 -22.15
C HIS A 31 -22.02 2.47 -23.20
N TRP A 32 -23.10 2.80 -23.89
CA TRP A 32 -23.40 2.24 -25.19
C TRP A 32 -23.47 3.37 -26.21
N ARG A 33 -23.10 3.09 -27.46
CA ARG A 33 -23.07 4.09 -28.54
C ARG A 33 -23.55 3.47 -29.84
N SER A 34 -24.22 4.28 -30.65
CA SER A 34 -24.42 4.01 -32.08
C SER A 34 -23.55 4.97 -32.88
N VAL A 35 -22.81 4.43 -33.84
CA VAL A 35 -21.84 5.18 -34.66
C VAL A 35 -22.10 4.92 -36.15
N LEU A 36 -21.74 5.88 -36.98
CA LEU A 36 -21.89 5.80 -38.43
C LEU A 36 -20.80 4.90 -39.06
N GLN A 37 -20.95 4.63 -40.36
CA GLN A 37 -19.90 4.03 -41.19
C GLN A 37 -18.59 4.84 -41.09
N ASN A 38 -17.44 4.16 -41.15
CA ASN A 38 -16.09 4.73 -41.02
C ASN A 38 -15.74 5.33 -39.65
N TRP A 39 -16.50 5.01 -38.60
CA TRP A 39 -16.11 5.40 -37.25
C TRP A 39 -14.83 4.67 -36.82
N SER A 40 -13.95 5.38 -36.12
CA SER A 40 -12.75 4.81 -35.52
C SER A 40 -12.44 5.47 -34.19
N TYR A 41 -11.94 4.69 -33.25
CA TYR A 41 -11.34 5.14 -32.02
C TYR A 41 -9.83 4.91 -32.07
N ALA A 42 -9.07 5.93 -31.68
CA ALA A 42 -7.62 5.93 -31.76
C ALA A 42 -7.00 4.86 -30.84
N GLU A 43 -5.77 4.47 -31.18
CA GLU A 43 -4.99 3.57 -30.33
C GLU A 43 -4.71 4.18 -28.97
N HIS A 44 -4.95 3.41 -27.93
CA HIS A 44 -4.73 3.81 -26.55
C HIS A 44 -4.46 2.59 -25.66
N GLU A 45 -4.13 2.85 -24.40
CA GLU A 45 -3.84 1.85 -23.38
C GLU A 45 -4.42 2.32 -22.05
N HIS A 46 -4.91 1.40 -21.24
CA HIS A 46 -5.33 1.71 -19.88
C HIS A 46 -5.19 0.51 -18.94
N PRO A 47 -5.12 0.77 -17.62
CA PRO A 47 -5.02 -0.26 -16.59
C PRO A 47 -6.27 -1.16 -16.42
N LEU A 48 -7.39 -0.85 -17.04
CA LEU A 48 -8.68 -1.48 -16.74
C LEU A 48 -8.91 -2.73 -17.59
N LEU A 49 -9.63 -3.72 -17.04
CA LEU A 49 -10.21 -4.80 -17.85
C LEU A 49 -11.38 -4.20 -18.63
N GLU A 50 -11.37 -4.28 -19.96
CA GLU A 50 -12.46 -3.76 -20.78
C GLU A 50 -13.31 -4.91 -21.34
N LEU A 51 -14.63 -4.75 -21.21
CA LEU A 51 -15.65 -5.60 -21.79
C LEU A 51 -16.30 -4.81 -22.93
N ASN A 52 -16.09 -5.27 -24.16
CA ASN A 52 -16.63 -4.64 -25.36
C ASN A 52 -17.60 -5.59 -26.06
N LEU A 53 -18.90 -5.27 -26.04
CA LEU A 53 -19.98 -6.07 -26.60
C LEU A 53 -20.56 -5.37 -27.83
N VAL A 54 -20.53 -6.01 -28.99
CA VAL A 54 -21.20 -5.47 -30.18
C VAL A 54 -22.68 -5.80 -30.13
N LEU A 55 -23.54 -4.81 -30.37
CA LEU A 55 -24.99 -4.94 -30.33
C LEU A 55 -25.58 -5.04 -31.74
N GLU A 56 -25.10 -4.22 -32.67
CA GLU A 56 -25.47 -4.24 -34.09
C GLU A 56 -24.27 -3.85 -34.97
N GLY A 57 -24.25 -4.32 -36.22
CA GLY A 57 -23.16 -4.04 -37.15
C GLY A 57 -21.91 -4.90 -36.90
N THR A 58 -20.77 -4.47 -37.43
CA THR A 58 -19.47 -5.17 -37.29
C THR A 58 -18.42 -4.20 -36.75
N GLN A 59 -17.66 -4.63 -35.75
CA GLN A 59 -16.52 -3.89 -35.21
C GLN A 59 -15.23 -4.67 -35.46
N VAL A 60 -14.18 -3.96 -35.85
CA VAL A 60 -12.82 -4.51 -35.84
C VAL A 60 -12.02 -3.82 -34.75
N THR A 61 -11.56 -4.61 -33.79
CA THR A 61 -10.73 -4.15 -32.68
C THR A 61 -9.33 -4.72 -32.84
N ARG A 62 -8.33 -3.86 -32.96
CA ARG A 62 -6.91 -4.25 -32.95
C ARG A 62 -6.42 -4.23 -31.51
N VAL A 63 -5.87 -5.33 -31.01
CA VAL A 63 -5.24 -5.43 -29.69
C VAL A 63 -3.80 -5.92 -29.87
N GLY A 64 -2.83 -5.05 -29.61
CA GLY A 64 -1.44 -5.27 -30.04
C GLY A 64 -1.34 -5.40 -31.56
N ASP A 65 -0.80 -6.52 -32.04
CA ASP A 65 -0.60 -6.79 -33.47
C ASP A 65 -1.71 -7.66 -34.10
N VAL A 66 -2.75 -8.00 -33.34
CA VAL A 66 -3.85 -8.88 -33.77
C VAL A 66 -5.13 -8.08 -33.95
N GLU A 67 -5.86 -8.34 -35.05
CA GLU A 67 -7.20 -7.79 -35.26
C GLU A 67 -8.27 -8.84 -34.94
N TYR A 68 -9.29 -8.40 -34.21
CA TYR A 68 -10.46 -9.20 -33.83
C TYR A 68 -11.69 -8.60 -34.49
N VAL A 69 -12.43 -9.41 -35.22
CA VAL A 69 -13.69 -9.02 -35.88
C VAL A 69 -14.85 -9.50 -35.01
N GLN A 70 -15.67 -8.55 -34.53
CA GLN A 70 -16.81 -8.79 -33.66
C GLN A 70 -18.11 -8.56 -34.43
N GLY A 71 -19.03 -9.53 -34.38
CA GLY A 71 -20.41 -9.39 -34.85
C GLY A 71 -21.41 -9.18 -33.72
N PRO A 72 -22.71 -9.03 -34.03
CA PRO A 72 -23.75 -8.80 -33.03
C PRO A 72 -23.82 -9.92 -31.98
N GLY A 73 -23.63 -9.53 -30.72
CA GLY A 73 -23.63 -10.39 -29.56
C GLY A 73 -22.25 -10.88 -29.13
N ASP A 74 -21.19 -10.65 -29.91
CA ASP A 74 -19.85 -11.08 -29.56
C ASP A 74 -19.23 -10.14 -28.50
N LEU A 75 -18.56 -10.75 -27.52
CA LEU A 75 -17.92 -10.07 -26.41
C LEU A 75 -16.40 -10.18 -26.53
N LEU A 76 -15.72 -9.04 -26.57
CA LEU A 76 -14.28 -8.95 -26.50
C LEU A 76 -13.85 -8.54 -25.09
N LEU A 77 -12.99 -9.33 -24.47
CA LEU A 77 -12.39 -9.07 -23.16
C LEU A 77 -10.98 -8.53 -23.36
N ILE A 78 -10.81 -7.21 -23.37
CA ILE A 78 -9.49 -6.61 -23.59
C ILE A 78 -8.73 -6.58 -22.26
N PRO A 79 -7.56 -7.25 -22.17
CA PRO A 79 -6.81 -7.32 -20.93
C PRO A 79 -6.28 -5.95 -20.48
N PRO A 80 -6.12 -5.75 -19.17
CA PRO A 80 -5.43 -4.59 -18.62
C PRO A 80 -4.06 -4.32 -19.28
N GLY A 81 -3.77 -3.06 -19.61
CA GLY A 81 -2.47 -2.63 -20.16
C GLY A 81 -2.22 -3.03 -21.62
N ARG A 82 -3.20 -3.59 -22.33
CA ARG A 82 -3.04 -3.92 -23.75
C ARG A 82 -3.39 -2.71 -24.60
N ARG A 83 -2.45 -2.28 -25.45
CA ARG A 83 -2.73 -1.25 -26.48
C ARG A 83 -3.80 -1.75 -27.44
N HIS A 84 -4.82 -0.94 -27.68
CA HIS A 84 -5.90 -1.29 -28.58
C HIS A 84 -6.56 -0.09 -29.27
N ALA A 85 -7.19 -0.35 -30.41
CA ALA A 85 -7.91 0.60 -31.25
C ALA A 85 -9.13 -0.09 -31.88
N SER A 86 -10.22 0.64 -32.12
CA SER A 86 -11.44 0.05 -32.68
C SER A 86 -11.94 0.83 -33.89
N ARG A 87 -12.57 0.16 -34.84
CA ARG A 87 -13.24 0.78 -35.99
C ARG A 87 -14.52 0.04 -36.35
N SER A 88 -15.47 0.75 -36.97
CA SER A 88 -16.60 0.11 -37.62
C SER A 88 -16.17 -0.50 -38.95
N GLU A 89 -16.78 -1.63 -39.31
CA GLU A 89 -16.59 -2.29 -40.59
C GLU A 89 -17.95 -2.56 -41.25
N GLY A 90 -18.02 -2.38 -42.58
CA GLY A 90 -19.24 -2.50 -43.36
C GLY A 90 -19.80 -1.17 -43.87
N SER A 91 -20.92 -1.24 -44.58
CA SER A 91 -21.59 -0.08 -45.20
C SER A 91 -22.59 0.62 -44.28
N ASP A 92 -23.06 -0.07 -43.24
CA ASP A 92 -24.05 0.44 -42.29
C ASP A 92 -23.36 0.87 -40.98
N GLY A 93 -24.07 1.64 -40.15
CA GLY A 93 -23.60 1.98 -38.80
C GLY A 93 -23.48 0.75 -37.89
N MET A 94 -22.85 0.92 -36.73
CA MET A 94 -22.78 -0.13 -35.70
C MET A 94 -23.16 0.43 -34.33
N SER A 95 -23.58 -0.45 -33.43
CA SER A 95 -23.79 -0.11 -32.03
C SER A 95 -23.07 -1.10 -31.12
N PHE A 96 -22.54 -0.60 -30.01
CA PHE A 96 -21.76 -1.38 -29.06
C PHE A 96 -21.94 -0.87 -27.64
N PHE A 97 -21.71 -1.75 -26.67
CA PHE A 97 -21.63 -1.47 -25.24
C PHE A 97 -20.20 -1.69 -24.76
N CYS A 98 -19.70 -0.78 -23.93
CA CYS A 98 -18.36 -0.84 -23.37
C CYS A 98 -18.42 -0.55 -21.87
N LEU A 99 -17.71 -1.37 -21.10
CA LEU A 99 -17.58 -1.25 -19.65
C LEU A 99 -16.13 -1.55 -19.26
N HIS A 100 -15.57 -0.73 -18.37
CA HIS A 100 -14.23 -0.94 -17.85
C HIS A 100 -14.28 -1.25 -16.36
N LEU A 101 -13.55 -2.27 -15.94
CA LEU A 101 -13.58 -2.81 -14.59
C LEU A 101 -12.18 -2.80 -13.96
N ASN A 102 -12.13 -2.37 -12.71
CA ASN A 102 -10.96 -2.50 -11.83
C ASN A 102 -11.39 -3.24 -10.57
N ILE A 103 -10.71 -4.34 -10.25
CA ILE A 103 -11.02 -5.19 -9.09
C ILE A 103 -9.80 -5.15 -8.16
N ASP A 104 -10.02 -4.80 -6.90
CA ASP A 104 -9.00 -4.72 -5.85
C ASP A 104 -8.81 -6.11 -5.19
N ASP A 105 -8.67 -7.13 -6.03
CA ASP A 105 -8.38 -8.51 -5.64
C ASP A 105 -7.46 -9.13 -6.71
N PRO A 106 -6.17 -9.37 -6.40
CA PRO A 106 -5.22 -9.91 -7.37
C PRO A 106 -5.57 -11.34 -7.79
N PHE A 107 -6.22 -12.15 -6.95
CA PHE A 107 -6.62 -13.51 -7.34
C PHE A 107 -7.70 -13.51 -8.41
N ILE A 108 -8.52 -12.46 -8.45
CA ILE A 108 -9.52 -12.27 -9.49
C ILE A 108 -8.89 -11.57 -10.70
N LEU A 109 -8.05 -10.55 -10.51
CA LEU A 109 -7.56 -9.71 -11.60
C LEU A 109 -6.38 -10.33 -12.38
N ASP A 110 -5.46 -11.02 -11.72
CA ASP A 110 -4.22 -11.55 -12.33
C ASP A 110 -4.48 -12.44 -13.55
N PRO A 111 -5.46 -13.37 -13.53
CA PRO A 111 -5.73 -14.20 -14.68
C PRO A 111 -6.15 -13.43 -15.93
N PHE A 112 -6.77 -12.25 -15.77
CA PHE A 112 -7.20 -11.43 -16.89
C PHE A 112 -6.03 -10.79 -17.65
N TYR A 113 -4.89 -10.52 -17.01
CA TYR A 113 -3.67 -10.06 -17.70
C TYR A 113 -3.11 -11.07 -18.70
N HIS A 114 -3.53 -12.34 -18.58
CA HIS A 114 -3.00 -13.46 -19.35
C HIS A 114 -4.00 -14.06 -20.35
N LEU A 115 -5.16 -13.41 -20.55
CA LEU A 115 -6.11 -13.83 -21.58
C LEU A 115 -5.46 -13.79 -22.96
N THR A 116 -5.44 -14.94 -23.62
CA THR A 116 -4.94 -15.12 -24.98
C THR A 116 -6.11 -15.15 -25.97
N ASP A 117 -7.14 -15.93 -25.64
CA ASP A 117 -8.43 -15.94 -26.32
C ASP A 117 -9.34 -14.86 -25.72
N ILE A 118 -9.32 -13.68 -26.34
CA ILE A 118 -10.06 -12.52 -25.84
C ILE A 118 -11.41 -12.32 -26.55
N LEU A 119 -11.61 -12.90 -27.74
CA LEU A 119 -12.85 -12.82 -28.49
C LEU A 119 -13.75 -14.00 -28.15
N ASN A 120 -14.90 -13.71 -27.57
CA ASN A 120 -15.88 -14.69 -27.16
C ASN A 120 -17.13 -14.53 -28.02
N ALA A 121 -17.44 -15.58 -28.80
CA ALA A 121 -18.62 -15.60 -29.65
C ALA A 121 -19.91 -15.50 -28.80
N ARG A 122 -20.98 -14.94 -29.36
CA ARG A 122 -22.27 -14.77 -28.66
C ARG A 122 -22.85 -16.02 -27.98
N ASP A 123 -22.54 -17.20 -28.50
CA ASP A 123 -22.98 -18.51 -28.04
C ASP A 123 -21.93 -19.26 -27.20
N SER A 124 -20.79 -18.64 -26.93
CA SER A 124 -19.82 -19.13 -25.94
C SER A 124 -20.44 -19.16 -24.55
N GLU A 125 -20.01 -20.13 -23.74
CA GLU A 125 -20.44 -20.24 -22.34
C GLU A 125 -20.17 -18.94 -21.56
N LEU A 126 -19.00 -18.32 -21.80
CA LEU A 126 -18.64 -17.02 -21.26
C LEU A 126 -19.70 -15.96 -21.58
N THR A 127 -19.98 -15.77 -22.86
CA THR A 127 -20.85 -14.67 -23.30
C THR A 127 -22.27 -14.91 -22.87
N MET A 128 -22.80 -16.13 -22.98
CA MET A 128 -24.14 -16.47 -22.50
C MET A 128 -24.29 -16.22 -20.99
N ARG A 129 -23.23 -16.43 -20.21
CA ARG A 129 -23.23 -16.21 -18.76
C ARG A 129 -23.17 -14.72 -18.38
N LEU A 130 -22.32 -13.95 -19.05
CA LEU A 130 -22.16 -12.53 -18.76
C LEU A 130 -23.27 -11.66 -19.38
N ARG A 131 -23.87 -12.10 -20.49
CA ARG A 131 -24.82 -11.30 -21.27
C ARG A 131 -26.00 -10.75 -20.44
N PRO A 132 -26.72 -11.55 -19.63
CA PRO A 132 -27.82 -11.02 -18.81
C PRO A 132 -27.39 -9.93 -17.83
N LEU A 133 -26.15 -10.02 -17.32
CA LEU A 133 -25.58 -9.03 -16.38
C LEU A 133 -25.20 -7.74 -17.11
N LEU A 134 -24.71 -7.85 -18.35
CA LEU A 134 -24.41 -6.70 -19.21
C LEU A 134 -25.69 -6.01 -19.71
N ASP A 135 -26.72 -6.78 -20.05
CA ASP A 135 -28.03 -6.25 -20.47
C ASP A 135 -28.66 -5.39 -19.37
N ASN A 136 -28.53 -5.78 -18.09
CA ASN A 136 -28.96 -4.95 -16.96
C ASN A 136 -28.28 -3.57 -16.94
N PHE A 137 -27.01 -3.47 -17.33
CA PHE A 137 -26.32 -2.17 -17.45
C PHE A 137 -26.79 -1.39 -18.68
N ILE A 138 -27.00 -2.08 -19.81
CA ILE A 138 -27.47 -1.46 -21.07
C ILE A 138 -28.86 -0.86 -20.90
N GLU A 139 -29.80 -1.62 -20.32
CA GLU A 139 -31.16 -1.15 -20.04
C GLU A 139 -31.14 0.09 -19.16
N GLU A 140 -30.31 0.07 -18.12
CA GLU A 140 -30.23 1.18 -17.16
C GLU A 140 -29.66 2.45 -17.82
N VAL A 141 -28.60 2.32 -18.61
CA VAL A 141 -28.01 3.45 -19.37
C VAL A 141 -29.00 3.99 -20.42
N SER A 142 -29.88 3.13 -20.95
CA SER A 142 -30.88 3.50 -21.96
C SER A 142 -32.15 4.11 -21.36
N SER A 143 -32.45 3.81 -20.09
CA SER A 143 -33.60 4.37 -19.40
C SER A 143 -33.32 5.84 -19.01
N SER A 144 -34.00 6.77 -19.68
CA SER A 144 -33.86 8.23 -19.45
C SER A 144 -34.45 8.71 -18.11
N SER A 145 -34.66 7.82 -17.15
CA SER A 145 -35.16 8.12 -15.81
C SER A 145 -34.02 8.34 -14.83
N GLY A 146 -33.53 9.59 -14.80
CA GLY A 146 -32.96 10.25 -13.62
C GLY A 146 -32.00 9.44 -12.74
N LEU A 147 -30.71 9.75 -12.86
CA LEU A 147 -29.74 9.49 -11.80
C LEU A 147 -30.30 9.92 -10.43
N SER A 148 -29.99 9.11 -9.41
CA SER A 148 -29.97 9.44 -7.98
C SER A 148 -31.16 9.03 -7.10
N SER A 149 -31.55 7.76 -7.13
CA SER A 149 -32.08 7.11 -5.92
C SER A 149 -31.04 6.17 -5.31
N THR A 150 -30.99 6.09 -3.98
CA THR A 150 -30.11 5.15 -3.27
C THR A 150 -30.37 3.70 -3.68
N HIS A 151 -31.64 3.36 -3.94
CA HIS A 151 -32.05 2.04 -4.41
C HIS A 151 -31.40 1.67 -5.75
N HIS A 152 -31.43 2.57 -6.73
CA HIS A 152 -30.81 2.36 -8.02
C HIS A 152 -29.27 2.19 -7.91
N ARG A 153 -28.58 3.00 -7.09
CA ARG A 153 -27.14 2.81 -6.85
C ARG A 153 -26.80 1.46 -6.23
N VAL A 154 -27.65 0.98 -5.30
CA VAL A 154 -27.47 -0.34 -4.68
C VAL A 154 -27.71 -1.46 -5.70
N LYS A 155 -28.75 -1.35 -6.54
CA LYS A 155 -29.03 -2.30 -7.62
C LYS A 155 -27.85 -2.41 -8.60
N MET A 156 -27.27 -1.28 -9.02
CA MET A 156 -26.09 -1.25 -9.88
C MET A 156 -24.87 -1.90 -9.23
N LYS A 157 -24.64 -1.64 -7.93
CA LYS A 157 -23.56 -2.30 -7.18
C LYS A 157 -23.79 -3.81 -7.04
N ALA A 158 -25.02 -4.26 -6.82
CA ALA A 158 -25.35 -5.68 -6.78
C ALA A 158 -25.10 -6.36 -8.13
N ASN A 159 -25.54 -5.74 -9.23
CA ASN A 159 -25.28 -6.25 -10.58
C ASN A 159 -23.78 -6.32 -10.91
N ALA A 160 -23.01 -5.33 -10.47
CA ALA A 160 -21.55 -5.33 -10.60
C ALA A 160 -20.88 -6.47 -9.82
N LEU A 161 -21.32 -6.73 -8.58
CA LEU A 161 -20.81 -7.85 -7.78
C LEU A 161 -21.15 -9.19 -8.44
N SER A 162 -22.36 -9.34 -9.00
CA SER A 162 -22.74 -10.53 -9.77
C SER A 162 -21.89 -10.70 -11.03
N LEU A 163 -21.56 -9.60 -11.72
CA LEU A 163 -20.67 -9.63 -12.89
C LEU A 163 -19.27 -10.11 -12.48
N ILE A 164 -18.72 -9.58 -11.39
CA ILE A 164 -17.40 -9.98 -10.88
C ILE A 164 -17.39 -11.45 -10.43
N ALA A 165 -18.44 -11.90 -9.73
CA ALA A 165 -18.57 -13.30 -9.33
C ALA A 165 -18.66 -14.23 -10.55
N ALA A 166 -19.41 -13.85 -11.58
CA ALA A 166 -19.47 -14.63 -12.82
C ALA A 166 -18.11 -14.69 -13.52
N LEU A 167 -17.38 -13.57 -13.56
CA LEU A 167 -16.01 -13.51 -14.08
C LEU A 167 -15.03 -14.38 -13.26
N SER A 168 -15.16 -14.41 -11.93
CA SER A 168 -14.24 -15.16 -11.07
C SER A 168 -14.48 -16.67 -11.07
N GLU A 169 -15.73 -17.13 -11.13
CA GLU A 169 -16.05 -18.56 -11.22
C GLU A 169 -15.48 -19.20 -12.48
N MET A 170 -15.38 -18.43 -13.56
CA MET A 170 -14.78 -18.87 -14.82
C MET A 170 -13.28 -19.14 -14.69
N LEU A 171 -12.58 -18.44 -13.80
CA LEU A 171 -11.16 -18.66 -13.52
C LEU A 171 -10.90 -20.00 -12.80
N ILE A 172 -11.94 -20.57 -12.19
CA ILE A 172 -11.85 -21.77 -11.34
C ILE A 172 -12.29 -23.03 -12.09
N HIS A 173 -13.26 -22.93 -13.01
CA HIS A 173 -13.93 -24.09 -13.59
C HIS A 173 -13.36 -24.60 -14.92
N ASP A 174 -12.64 -23.78 -15.69
CA ASP A 174 -12.07 -24.24 -16.95
C ASP A 174 -10.67 -24.82 -16.74
N GLY A 175 -10.60 -26.15 -16.69
CA GLY A 175 -9.37 -26.93 -16.84
C GLY A 175 -8.67 -26.76 -18.21
N SER A 176 -8.83 -25.60 -18.87
CA SER A 176 -8.33 -25.27 -20.21
C SER A 176 -6.91 -24.70 -20.23
N GLY A 177 -6.20 -24.68 -19.10
CA GLY A 177 -4.77 -24.30 -19.08
C GLY A 177 -4.50 -22.83 -18.76
N PHE A 178 -5.37 -22.16 -18.00
CA PHE A 178 -5.11 -20.81 -17.46
C PHE A 178 -3.93 -20.76 -16.45
N VAL A 179 -3.58 -21.88 -15.85
CA VAL A 179 -2.47 -22.00 -14.89
C VAL A 179 -1.49 -23.03 -15.41
N ASN A 180 -0.41 -22.60 -16.08
CA ASN A 180 0.91 -23.27 -16.10
C ASN A 180 1.83 -22.69 -17.21
N ARG A 181 2.25 -21.44 -17.05
CA ARG A 181 3.50 -20.97 -17.67
C ARG A 181 4.35 -20.27 -16.61
N GLU A 182 5.59 -20.71 -16.44
CA GLU A 182 6.57 -19.96 -15.66
C GLU A 182 6.98 -18.69 -16.43
N PHE A 183 6.79 -17.54 -15.79
CA PHE A 183 7.08 -16.23 -16.35
C PHE A 183 8.57 -15.87 -16.23
N SER A 184 9.06 -15.12 -17.22
CA SER A 184 10.42 -14.55 -17.15
C SER A 184 10.49 -13.41 -16.13
N ASP A 185 11.68 -13.17 -15.57
CA ASP A 185 11.88 -12.13 -14.57
C ASP A 185 11.67 -10.71 -15.10
N ALA A 186 11.68 -10.50 -16.42
CA ALA A 186 11.37 -9.21 -17.03
C ALA A 186 9.86 -8.93 -16.99
N GLU A 187 9.03 -9.93 -17.29
CA GLU A 187 7.58 -9.83 -17.27
C GLU A 187 7.06 -9.62 -15.84
N LYS A 188 7.60 -10.37 -14.87
CA LYS A 188 7.32 -10.18 -13.45
C LYS A 188 7.61 -8.74 -12.97
N ARG A 189 8.69 -8.11 -13.49
CA ARG A 189 9.08 -6.74 -13.12
C ARG A 189 8.16 -5.67 -13.69
N THR A 190 7.69 -5.81 -14.93
CA THR A 190 6.73 -4.87 -15.53
C THR A 190 5.35 -4.97 -14.88
N MET A 191 4.92 -6.19 -14.55
CA MET A 191 3.66 -6.46 -13.85
C MET A 191 3.65 -5.90 -12.42
N LEU A 192 4.76 -6.07 -11.69
CA LEU A 192 4.95 -5.46 -10.38
C LEU A 192 4.85 -3.93 -10.46
N GLY A 193 5.42 -3.30 -11.51
CA GLY A 193 5.36 -1.85 -11.70
C GLY A 193 3.96 -1.28 -11.87
N ALA A 194 3.08 -1.95 -12.63
CA ALA A 194 1.71 -1.45 -12.87
C ALA A 194 0.78 -1.65 -11.65
N VAL A 195 0.98 -2.72 -10.87
CA VAL A 195 0.29 -2.96 -9.60
C VAL A 195 0.79 -1.98 -8.54
N MET A 196 2.12 -1.81 -8.42
CA MET A 196 2.73 -0.84 -7.50
C MET A 196 2.29 0.59 -7.82
N MET A 197 2.19 0.98 -9.11
CA MET A 197 1.69 2.31 -9.48
C MET A 197 0.23 2.55 -9.03
N ARG A 198 -0.64 1.53 -9.07
CA ARG A 198 -2.04 1.66 -8.63
C ARG A 198 -2.19 1.64 -7.11
N GLU A 199 -1.47 0.76 -6.43
CA GLU A 199 -1.37 0.79 -4.97
C GLU A 199 -0.84 2.14 -4.50
N GLN A 200 0.17 2.66 -5.19
CA GLN A 200 0.74 3.98 -4.93
C GLN A 200 -0.28 5.10 -5.15
N THR A 201 -0.99 5.18 -6.28
CA THR A 201 -2.01 6.23 -6.50
C THR A 201 -3.16 6.17 -5.48
N LEU A 202 -3.57 4.97 -5.07
CA LEU A 202 -4.62 4.79 -4.06
C LEU A 202 -4.12 5.19 -2.67
N MET A 203 -2.88 4.82 -2.35
CA MET A 203 -2.20 5.20 -1.11
C MET A 203 -1.98 6.71 -1.04
N GLU A 204 -1.61 7.34 -2.14
CA GLU A 204 -1.48 8.79 -2.28
C GLU A 204 -2.79 9.50 -1.97
N LYS A 205 -3.88 9.09 -2.64
CA LYS A 205 -5.22 9.66 -2.39
C LYS A 205 -5.67 9.51 -0.94
N ARG A 206 -5.42 8.34 -0.34
CA ARG A 206 -5.79 8.04 1.05
C ARG A 206 -5.02 8.90 2.04
N VAL A 207 -3.73 9.08 1.80
CA VAL A 207 -2.89 9.96 2.62
C VAL A 207 -3.26 11.42 2.43
N GLN A 208 -3.65 11.83 1.23
CA GLN A 208 -4.17 13.17 0.95
C GLN A 208 -5.47 13.45 1.73
N ASP A 209 -6.36 12.46 1.89
CA ASP A 209 -7.56 12.59 2.73
C ASP A 209 -7.21 12.83 4.23
N LEU A 210 -6.04 12.38 4.70
CA LEU A 210 -5.57 12.62 6.08
C LEU A 210 -5.22 14.10 6.33
N PHE A 211 -4.80 14.84 5.30
CA PHE A 211 -4.34 16.23 5.43
C PHE A 211 -5.44 17.18 5.87
N TYR A 212 -6.69 16.91 5.51
CA TYR A 212 -7.81 17.81 5.74
C TYR A 212 -8.61 17.51 7.01
N GLY A 213 -8.14 16.57 7.85
CA GLY A 213 -8.65 16.36 9.21
C GLY A 213 -10.12 15.89 9.31
N THR A 214 -10.71 15.37 8.23
CA THR A 214 -12.13 14.99 8.16
C THR A 214 -12.43 13.58 8.68
N LEU A 215 -11.46 12.91 9.31
CA LEU A 215 -11.59 11.49 9.67
C LEU A 215 -12.18 11.31 11.07
N GLY A 216 -13.37 10.72 11.12
CA GLY A 216 -13.91 10.15 12.36
C GLY A 216 -13.09 8.94 12.83
N ALA A 217 -13.20 8.58 14.11
CA ALA A 217 -12.45 7.48 14.73
C ALA A 217 -12.63 6.11 14.03
N GLU A 218 -13.80 5.86 13.44
CA GLU A 218 -14.07 4.64 12.65
C GLU A 218 -13.34 4.64 11.30
N ALA A 219 -13.22 5.80 10.65
CA ALA A 219 -12.50 5.92 9.39
C ALA A 219 -11.00 5.67 9.61
N SER A 220 -10.40 6.23 10.68
CA SER A 220 -8.98 6.02 11.01
C SER A 220 -8.57 4.54 11.03
N LYS A 221 -9.38 3.66 11.64
CA LYS A 221 -9.12 2.21 11.68
C LYS A 221 -9.21 1.53 10.30
N ILE A 222 -10.08 2.03 9.43
CA ILE A 222 -10.20 1.53 8.05
C ILE A 222 -8.97 1.94 7.23
N TYR A 223 -8.50 3.18 7.39
CA TYR A 223 -7.29 3.67 6.72
C TYR A 223 -6.02 2.97 7.26
N GLU A 224 -5.92 2.71 8.57
CA GLU A 224 -4.79 1.98 9.18
C GLU A 224 -4.58 0.59 8.58
N ALA A 225 -5.65 -0.14 8.27
CA ALA A 225 -5.57 -1.47 7.66
C ALA A 225 -5.05 -1.45 6.21
N LEU A 226 -5.00 -0.27 5.59
CA LEU A 226 -4.78 -0.06 4.16
C LEU A 226 -3.54 0.80 3.85
N LEU A 227 -2.77 1.14 4.89
CA LEU A 227 -1.50 1.87 4.82
C LEU A 227 -0.35 0.94 5.20
N PRO A 228 0.91 1.29 4.87
CA PRO A 228 2.07 0.49 5.26
C PRO A 228 2.11 0.37 6.79
N SER A 229 2.47 -0.80 7.32
CA SER A 229 2.57 -0.98 8.77
C SER A 229 3.53 0.04 9.39
N TYR A 230 3.10 0.70 10.47
CA TYR A 230 3.91 1.71 11.13
C TYR A 230 3.84 1.62 12.65
N ARG A 231 4.88 2.16 13.29
CA ARG A 231 4.98 2.49 14.71
C ARG A 231 5.10 3.98 14.93
N TRP A 232 5.72 4.66 13.95
CA TRP A 232 5.76 6.10 13.88
C TRP A 232 5.70 6.56 12.43
N ILE A 233 5.18 7.76 12.25
CA ILE A 233 4.93 8.45 11.00
C ILE A 233 5.71 9.75 11.02
N SER A 234 6.26 10.17 9.89
CA SER A 234 6.91 11.47 9.74
C SER A 234 6.42 12.16 8.47
N VAL A 235 6.21 13.47 8.51
CA VAL A 235 5.72 14.26 7.37
C VAL A 235 6.73 15.36 7.05
N CYS A 236 7.03 15.56 5.77
CA CYS A 236 7.75 16.74 5.31
C CYS A 236 7.19 17.23 3.98
N SER A 237 7.27 18.53 3.75
CA SER A 237 6.84 19.18 2.51
C SER A 237 8.04 19.86 1.87
N ILE A 238 8.00 20.03 0.55
CA ILE A 238 8.95 20.85 -0.19
C ILE A 238 8.21 22.01 -0.84
N SER A 239 8.81 23.20 -0.75
CA SER A 239 8.36 24.40 -1.44
C SER A 239 9.52 25.10 -2.13
N ARG A 240 9.23 25.82 -3.21
CA ARG A 240 10.17 26.68 -3.92
C ARG A 240 9.78 28.14 -3.64
N GLN A 241 10.71 28.94 -3.11
CA GLN A 241 10.42 30.30 -2.63
C GLN A 241 9.83 31.24 -3.69
N ASP A 242 10.16 31.04 -4.98
CA ASP A 242 9.84 32.03 -6.03
C ASP A 242 8.59 31.68 -6.87
N THR A 243 8.18 30.41 -6.91
CA THR A 243 7.06 29.92 -7.74
C THR A 243 6.52 28.59 -7.22
N LEU A 244 5.21 28.41 -7.15
CA LEU A 244 4.59 27.09 -6.90
C LEU A 244 4.74 26.10 -8.07
N TYR A 245 5.18 26.59 -9.23
CA TYR A 245 5.35 25.78 -10.43
C TYR A 245 6.82 25.46 -10.69
N TRP A 246 7.08 24.18 -10.85
CA TRP A 246 8.36 23.56 -11.20
C TRP A 246 8.00 22.48 -12.23
N ASP A 247 8.79 22.36 -13.30
CA ASP A 247 8.41 21.49 -14.43
C ASP A 247 8.35 20.01 -14.02
N ASN A 248 7.62 19.22 -14.82
CA ASN A 248 7.38 17.80 -14.53
C ASN A 248 8.67 16.99 -14.36
N LYS A 249 9.80 17.40 -14.96
CA LYS A 249 11.08 16.69 -14.84
C LYS A 249 11.74 16.97 -13.50
N HIS A 250 11.76 18.23 -13.05
CA HIS A 250 12.26 18.60 -11.72
C HIS A 250 11.42 17.99 -10.60
N ARG A 251 10.09 17.94 -10.77
CA ARG A 251 9.18 17.24 -9.83
C ARG A 251 9.50 15.75 -9.74
N ALA A 252 9.50 15.04 -10.87
CA ALA A 252 9.81 13.62 -10.88
C ALA A 252 11.17 13.32 -10.23
N PHE A 253 12.19 14.12 -10.54
CA PHE A 253 13.54 13.94 -9.98
C PHE A 253 13.62 14.24 -8.49
N ALA A 254 12.92 15.28 -8.00
CA ALA A 254 12.83 15.58 -6.58
C ALA A 254 12.09 14.50 -5.79
N GLY A 255 11.00 13.95 -6.36
CA GLY A 255 10.28 12.82 -5.77
C GLY A 255 11.18 11.60 -5.63
N SER A 256 11.87 11.20 -6.71
CA SER A 256 12.80 10.07 -6.66
C SER A 256 13.94 10.29 -5.65
N LEU A 257 14.47 11.50 -5.55
CA LEU A 257 15.56 11.81 -4.61
C LEU A 257 15.07 11.85 -3.15
N LEU A 258 13.86 12.35 -2.89
CA LEU A 258 13.21 12.26 -1.59
C LEU A 258 13.02 10.81 -1.16
N GLU A 259 12.46 9.99 -2.05
CA GLU A 259 12.24 8.57 -1.81
C GLU A 259 13.56 7.85 -1.54
N GLU A 260 14.61 8.12 -2.33
CA GLU A 260 15.95 7.58 -2.13
C GLU A 260 16.48 7.88 -0.71
N VAL A 261 16.42 9.14 -0.27
CA VAL A 261 16.96 9.55 1.04
C VAL A 261 16.12 9.00 2.20
N LEU A 262 14.79 9.05 2.06
CA LEU A 262 13.84 8.73 3.14
C LEU A 262 13.51 7.25 3.24
N SER A 263 13.72 6.45 2.19
CA SER A 263 13.47 4.99 2.19
C SER A 263 14.22 4.26 3.31
N SER A 264 15.36 4.80 3.77
CA SER A 264 16.10 4.27 4.92
C SER A 264 15.34 4.34 6.26
N LEU A 265 14.32 5.21 6.34
CA LEU A 265 13.49 5.40 7.52
C LEU A 265 12.26 4.50 7.55
N GLY A 266 11.75 4.08 6.39
CA GLY A 266 10.52 3.30 6.27
C GLY A 266 9.92 3.37 4.87
N SER A 267 8.66 2.95 4.73
CA SER A 267 7.92 3.09 3.48
C SER A 267 7.57 4.56 3.26
N VAL A 268 7.93 5.10 2.10
CA VAL A 268 7.70 6.51 1.76
C VAL A 268 6.51 6.61 0.81
N VAL A 269 5.61 7.54 1.09
CA VAL A 269 4.49 7.91 0.21
C VAL A 269 4.66 9.37 -0.16
N ILE A 270 4.70 9.67 -1.47
CA ILE A 270 4.89 11.04 -1.97
C ILE A 270 3.60 11.53 -2.58
N ILE A 271 3.07 12.64 -2.05
CA ILE A 271 1.92 13.34 -2.61
C ILE A 271 2.46 14.48 -3.48
N ASP A 272 2.32 14.34 -4.78
CA ASP A 272 2.78 15.32 -5.77
C ASP A 272 1.63 16.23 -6.25
N ASP A 273 1.16 17.14 -5.39
CA ASP A 273 0.03 18.06 -5.68
C ASP A 273 0.51 19.53 -5.82
N LEU A 274 -0.07 20.49 -5.10
CA LEU A 274 0.37 21.88 -5.15
C LEU A 274 1.78 22.07 -4.57
N LEU A 275 2.05 21.35 -3.46
CA LEU A 275 3.37 21.18 -2.85
C LEU A 275 3.67 19.68 -2.81
N MET A 276 4.95 19.31 -2.94
CA MET A 276 5.34 17.91 -2.82
C MET A 276 5.51 17.55 -1.36
N THR A 277 4.76 16.56 -0.89
CA THR A 277 4.77 16.13 0.52
C THR A 277 5.15 14.67 0.61
N ALA A 278 6.16 14.35 1.41
CA ALA A 278 6.53 12.98 1.70
C ALA A 278 6.08 12.57 3.11
N ILE A 279 5.43 11.41 3.20
CA ILE A 279 5.06 10.76 4.44
C ILE A 279 5.87 9.48 4.56
N VAL A 280 6.53 9.31 5.70
CA VAL A 280 7.29 8.10 6.04
C VAL A 280 6.47 7.30 7.03
N PHE A 281 6.13 6.06 6.67
CA PHE A 281 5.56 5.05 7.55
C PHE A 281 6.66 4.10 8.00
N SER A 282 7.07 4.18 9.26
CA SER A 282 8.16 3.36 9.77
C SER A 282 7.68 2.33 10.77
N ASN A 283 7.98 1.06 10.51
CA ASN A 283 7.79 -0.02 11.48
C ASN A 283 9.01 -0.20 12.40
N GLN A 284 10.02 0.68 12.29
CA GLN A 284 11.20 0.65 13.17
C GLN A 284 10.79 0.93 14.62
N ILE A 285 11.52 0.35 15.56
CA ILE A 285 11.20 0.52 16.98
C ILE A 285 11.68 1.88 17.45
N SER A 286 12.89 2.26 17.04
CA SER A 286 13.42 3.59 17.31
C SER A 286 13.01 4.59 16.24
N VAL A 287 12.97 5.84 16.68
CA VAL A 287 12.92 7.00 15.80
C VAL A 287 14.35 7.51 15.66
N PRO A 288 15.01 7.31 14.51
CA PRO A 288 16.34 7.86 14.27
C PRO A 288 16.30 9.41 14.24
N PRO A 289 17.43 10.11 14.09
CA PRO A 289 17.46 11.57 13.93
C PRO A 289 16.83 12.01 12.60
N VAL A 290 15.50 11.93 12.49
CA VAL A 290 14.75 12.24 11.28
C VAL A 290 15.06 13.65 10.81
N GLU A 291 15.26 14.60 11.74
CA GLU A 291 15.63 15.98 11.44
C GLU A 291 16.95 16.06 10.63
N GLN A 292 17.92 15.18 10.89
CA GLN A 292 19.16 15.12 10.12
C GLN A 292 18.94 14.56 8.72
N LYS A 293 18.06 13.58 8.57
CA LYS A 293 17.66 13.03 7.26
C LYS A 293 16.88 14.04 6.44
N MET A 294 16.04 14.86 7.06
CA MET A 294 15.35 15.96 6.42
C MET A 294 16.33 17.04 5.94
N LEU A 295 17.35 17.37 6.75
CA LEU A 295 18.41 18.30 6.33
C LEU A 295 19.28 17.73 5.20
N GLU A 296 19.57 16.43 5.22
CA GLU A 296 20.27 15.73 4.14
C GLU A 296 19.46 15.79 2.84
N ALA A 297 18.16 15.50 2.92
CA ALA A 297 17.24 15.60 1.79
C ALA A 297 17.20 17.01 1.23
N GLU A 298 17.03 18.04 2.08
CA GLU A 298 17.02 19.45 1.64
C GLU A 298 18.31 19.82 0.89
N LYS A 299 19.48 19.47 1.44
CA LYS A 299 20.77 19.75 0.79
C LYS A 299 20.90 19.05 -0.55
N ARG A 300 20.50 17.78 -0.65
CA ARG A 300 20.58 17.04 -1.92
C ARG A 300 19.58 17.60 -2.95
N LEU A 301 18.39 18.02 -2.54
CA LEU A 301 17.42 18.69 -3.41
C LEU A 301 17.96 20.03 -3.92
N GLN A 302 18.56 20.84 -3.05
CA GLN A 302 19.17 22.12 -3.42
C GLN A 302 20.33 21.97 -4.40
N GLN A 303 21.15 20.93 -4.22
CA GLN A 303 22.31 20.68 -5.06
C GLN A 303 21.96 20.08 -6.43
N ASN A 304 20.97 19.19 -6.49
CA ASN A 304 20.71 18.37 -7.68
C ASN A 304 19.43 18.78 -8.43
N VAL A 305 18.50 19.49 -7.79
CA VAL A 305 17.22 19.89 -8.39
C VAL A 305 17.16 21.41 -8.57
N ASP A 306 17.11 22.17 -7.48
CA ASP A 306 17.01 23.62 -7.50
C ASP A 306 17.46 24.23 -6.15
N PRO A 307 18.43 25.17 -6.14
CA PRO A 307 18.99 25.74 -4.91
C PRO A 307 17.99 26.53 -4.06
N ASN A 308 16.84 26.93 -4.61
CA ASN A 308 15.80 27.68 -3.91
C ASN A 308 14.71 26.77 -3.29
N LEU A 309 14.87 25.43 -3.38
CA LEU A 309 14.00 24.50 -2.68
C LEU A 309 14.25 24.54 -1.18
N ARG A 310 13.16 24.57 -0.41
CA ARG A 310 13.14 24.46 1.04
C ARG A 310 12.35 23.23 1.42
N LEU A 311 12.79 22.58 2.49
CA LEU A 311 12.07 21.45 3.07
C LEU A 311 11.53 21.86 4.44
N GLY A 312 10.22 21.76 4.60
CA GLY A 312 9.52 21.97 5.86
C GLY A 312 9.26 20.63 6.55
N PHE A 313 9.71 20.49 7.80
CA PHE A 313 9.52 19.26 8.57
C PHE A 313 8.30 19.39 9.50
N GLY A 314 7.35 18.46 9.36
CA GLY A 314 6.09 18.44 10.10
C GLY A 314 6.12 17.65 11.41
N GLY A 315 7.23 17.00 11.75
CA GLY A 315 7.38 16.25 12.99
C GLY A 315 7.24 14.73 12.83
N ILE A 316 7.12 14.04 13.97
CA ILE A 316 6.93 12.59 14.07
C ILE A 316 5.74 12.31 15.00
N ALA A 317 4.85 11.41 14.59
CA ALA A 317 3.71 10.97 15.40
C ALA A 317 3.61 9.44 15.45
N SER A 318 2.94 8.89 16.45
CA SER A 318 2.60 7.45 16.51
C SER A 318 1.18 7.15 16.04
N ASP A 319 0.38 8.19 15.76
CA ASP A 319 -1.03 8.09 15.44
C ASP A 319 -1.34 8.73 14.10
N LEU A 320 -2.15 8.06 13.27
CA LEU A 320 -2.53 8.52 11.94
C LEU A 320 -3.33 9.82 11.98
N ARG A 321 -4.06 10.07 13.07
CA ARG A 321 -4.90 11.26 13.26
C ARG A 321 -4.08 12.55 13.35
N GLU A 322 -2.78 12.44 13.65
CA GLU A 322 -1.86 13.58 13.75
C GLU A 322 -1.27 13.98 12.38
N VAL A 323 -1.44 13.18 11.32
CA VAL A 323 -0.86 13.47 10.00
C VAL A 323 -1.32 14.82 9.44
N GLY A 324 -2.59 15.20 9.67
CA GLY A 324 -3.11 16.50 9.26
C GLY A 324 -2.41 17.69 9.92
N SER A 325 -2.21 17.63 11.25
CA SER A 325 -1.51 18.70 11.98
C SER A 325 -0.03 18.75 11.65
N MET A 326 0.61 17.59 11.43
CA MET A 326 1.99 17.51 10.96
C MET A 326 2.16 18.11 9.56
N TYR A 327 1.20 17.86 8.66
CA TYR A 327 1.18 18.48 7.34
C TYR A 327 1.11 20.01 7.46
N GLU A 328 0.16 20.56 8.23
CA GLU A 328 0.08 22.00 8.47
C GLU A 328 1.40 22.58 9.02
N GLN A 329 2.03 21.91 9.99
CA GLN A 329 3.32 22.31 10.56
C GLN A 329 4.43 22.34 9.50
N SER A 330 4.47 21.34 8.62
CA SER A 330 5.44 21.29 7.53
C SER A 330 5.31 22.49 6.59
N LEU A 331 4.09 23.01 6.41
CA LEU A 331 3.83 24.20 5.59
C LEU A 331 4.21 25.50 6.32
N MET A 332 4.00 25.57 7.63
CA MET A 332 4.37 26.75 8.43
C MET A 332 5.87 27.05 8.39
N ALA A 333 6.71 26.02 8.17
CA ALA A 333 8.15 26.19 8.00
C ALA A 333 8.51 27.12 6.82
N PHE A 334 7.63 27.27 5.82
CA PHE A 334 7.85 28.17 4.67
C PHE A 334 7.42 29.61 4.94
N SER A 335 6.51 29.83 5.90
CA SER A 335 5.96 31.15 6.23
C SER A 335 6.83 31.92 7.25
N ALA A 336 7.72 31.22 7.96
CA ALA A 336 8.55 31.75 9.02
C ALA A 336 9.67 32.72 8.54
N ASP A 337 9.91 32.80 7.23
CA ASP A 337 10.90 33.73 6.65
C ASP A 337 10.40 35.19 6.55
N SER A 338 9.13 35.48 6.90
CA SER A 338 8.57 36.84 6.78
C SER A 338 8.49 37.68 8.06
N MET A 339 8.76 37.13 9.26
CA MET A 339 8.88 37.95 10.48
C MET A 339 9.82 37.35 11.52
N ASP A 340 10.92 38.07 11.71
CA ASP A 340 11.70 38.23 12.94
C ASP A 340 12.26 36.97 13.61
N THR A 341 13.57 36.82 13.45
CA THR A 341 14.46 36.10 14.38
C THR A 341 14.18 36.49 15.83
N THR A 342 14.28 35.53 16.74
CA THR A 342 14.14 35.65 18.21
C THR A 342 12.74 35.89 18.77
N SER A 343 11.94 34.83 18.93
CA SER A 343 11.27 34.43 20.19
C SER A 343 10.10 33.49 19.93
N GLY A 344 10.28 32.22 20.28
CA GLY A 344 9.17 31.24 20.30
C GLY A 344 9.56 29.92 19.68
N CYS A 345 10.53 29.22 20.29
CA CYS A 345 10.54 27.76 20.25
C CYS A 345 9.22 27.31 20.89
N ARG A 346 8.15 27.23 20.08
CA ARG A 346 6.85 26.77 20.55
C ARG A 346 6.92 25.25 20.57
N THR A 347 7.02 24.76 21.80
CA THR A 347 6.92 23.39 22.29
C THR A 347 6.24 22.46 21.30
N ILE A 348 7.07 21.65 20.63
CA ILE A 348 6.65 20.60 19.71
C ILE A 348 6.29 19.40 20.57
N GLU A 349 5.02 19.01 20.62
CA GLU A 349 4.62 17.75 21.23
C GLU A 349 5.06 16.61 20.30
N PHE A 350 5.93 15.80 20.86
CA PHE A 350 6.80 14.84 20.22
C PHE A 350 6.77 13.65 21.17
N VAL A 351 6.95 12.42 20.67
CA VAL A 351 7.59 11.37 21.49
C VAL A 351 8.83 12.04 22.10
N ASN A 352 8.83 12.24 23.42
CA ASN A 352 9.74 13.19 24.07
C ASN A 352 11.17 12.98 23.54
N ARG A 353 11.90 14.06 23.16
CA ARG A 353 13.25 13.97 22.56
C ARG A 353 14.17 13.03 23.34
N ILE A 354 14.03 13.02 24.67
CA ILE A 354 14.76 12.14 25.57
C ILE A 354 14.45 10.67 25.30
N ILE A 355 13.18 10.32 25.04
CA ILE A 355 12.74 8.98 24.67
C ILE A 355 13.20 8.59 23.27
N ARG A 356 13.17 9.49 22.29
CA ARG A 356 13.73 9.20 20.96
C ARG A 356 15.21 8.84 21.03
N LEU A 357 16.00 9.66 21.71
CA LEU A 357 17.42 9.41 21.91
C LEU A 357 17.65 8.12 22.71
N ALA A 358 16.81 7.86 23.72
CA ALA A 358 16.87 6.63 24.49
C ALA A 358 16.62 5.38 23.64
N MET A 359 15.60 5.40 22.77
CA MET A 359 15.29 4.29 21.87
C MET A 359 16.38 4.07 20.82
N ASN A 360 16.92 5.13 20.23
CA ASN A 360 18.00 5.02 19.25
C ASN A 360 19.26 4.38 19.88
N ARG A 361 19.59 4.76 21.13
CA ARG A 361 20.69 4.16 21.87
C ARG A 361 20.45 2.67 22.15
N LEU A 362 19.22 2.32 22.52
CA LEU A 362 18.83 0.91 22.71
C LEU A 362 18.99 0.08 21.43
N GLU A 363 18.63 0.60 20.26
CA GLU A 363 18.77 -0.13 18.99
C GLU A 363 20.21 -0.20 18.46
N THR A 364 21.01 0.83 18.68
CA THR A 364 22.40 0.84 18.19
C THR A 364 23.35 0.06 19.10
N GLU A 365 23.03 -0.07 20.38
CA GLU A 365 23.90 -0.69 21.38
C GLU A 365 23.27 -1.86 22.15
N TYR A 366 22.17 -2.46 21.67
CA TYR A 366 21.51 -3.58 22.36
C TYR A 366 22.47 -4.72 22.73
N ALA A 367 23.49 -4.98 21.88
CA ALA A 367 24.50 -6.01 22.05
C ALA A 367 25.48 -5.71 23.21
N SER A 368 25.57 -4.45 23.65
CA SER A 368 26.44 -4.06 24.75
C SER A 368 25.93 -4.63 26.07
N LYS A 369 26.79 -5.37 26.77
CA LYS A 369 26.50 -5.93 28.11
C LYS A 369 26.39 -4.84 29.19
N ASN A 370 26.90 -3.65 28.91
CA ASN A 370 26.95 -2.55 29.86
C ASN A 370 25.77 -1.59 29.73
N ILE A 371 24.90 -1.75 28.72
CA ILE A 371 23.77 -0.85 28.54
C ILE A 371 22.84 -0.89 29.76
N SER A 372 22.60 0.27 30.36
CA SER A 372 21.77 0.41 31.54
C SER A 372 21.01 1.74 31.48
N LEU A 373 19.89 1.81 32.19
CA LEU A 373 19.10 3.04 32.30
C LEU A 373 19.95 4.19 32.88
N GLY A 374 20.84 3.90 33.83
CA GLY A 374 21.72 4.89 34.46
C GLY A 374 22.68 5.54 33.48
N LEU A 375 23.41 4.73 32.69
CA LEU A 375 24.32 5.23 31.65
C LEU A 375 23.57 5.99 30.56
N LEU A 376 22.36 5.53 30.23
CA LEU A 376 21.54 6.21 29.24
C LEU A 376 21.07 7.58 29.75
N ALA A 377 20.60 7.64 30.99
CA ALA A 377 20.18 8.88 31.63
C ALA A 377 21.34 9.89 31.75
N GLU A 378 22.54 9.41 32.10
CA GLU A 378 23.77 10.22 32.13
C GLU A 378 24.10 10.78 30.75
N SER A 379 24.04 9.97 29.69
CA SER A 379 24.31 10.43 28.32
C SER A 379 23.29 11.43 27.76
N LEU A 380 22.11 11.52 28.39
CA LEU A 380 21.00 12.38 27.99
C LEU A 380 20.80 13.57 28.95
N ASP A 381 21.72 13.78 29.91
CA ASP A 381 21.68 14.82 30.93
C ASP A 381 20.37 14.85 31.76
N VAL A 382 19.82 13.66 32.07
CA VAL A 382 18.56 13.52 32.83
C VAL A 382 18.74 12.60 34.02
N SER A 383 17.86 12.72 35.03
CA SER A 383 17.89 11.76 36.14
C SER A 383 17.35 10.39 35.70
N PRO A 384 17.91 9.27 36.21
CA PRO A 384 17.42 7.93 35.90
C PRO A 384 15.94 7.72 36.24
N ASN A 385 15.46 8.31 37.34
CA ASN A 385 14.06 8.23 37.76
C ASN A 385 13.13 8.94 36.77
N TYR A 386 13.53 10.12 36.30
CA TYR A 386 12.79 10.87 35.28
C TYR A 386 12.75 10.08 33.97
N LEU A 387 13.88 9.56 33.51
CA LEU A 387 13.93 8.73 32.32
C LEU A 387 13.08 7.47 32.45
N SER A 388 13.11 6.77 33.59
CA SER A 388 12.29 5.55 33.79
C SER A 388 10.79 5.83 33.71
N ALA A 389 10.33 6.89 34.39
CA ALA A 389 8.93 7.26 34.42
C ALA A 389 8.47 7.69 33.02
N LEU A 390 9.22 8.59 32.39
CA LEU A 390 8.96 9.08 31.04
C LEU A 390 8.96 7.93 30.02
N PHE A 391 9.93 7.01 30.10
CA PHE A 391 10.02 5.88 29.16
C PHE A 391 8.82 4.93 29.30
N THR A 392 8.35 4.69 30.52
CA THR A 392 7.17 3.84 30.74
C THR A 392 5.89 4.52 30.26
N THR A 393 5.73 5.82 30.54
CA THR A 393 4.58 6.61 30.08
C THR A 393 4.50 6.66 28.56
N GLU A 394 5.62 6.89 27.89
CA GLU A 394 5.67 7.09 26.43
C GLU A 394 5.65 5.77 25.65
N THR A 395 6.21 4.69 26.20
CA THR A 395 6.37 3.41 25.46
C THR A 395 5.46 2.29 25.94
N GLY A 396 4.74 2.49 27.05
CA GLY A 396 3.94 1.47 27.71
C GLY A 396 4.75 0.34 28.35
N MET A 397 6.09 0.39 28.31
CA MET A 397 6.98 -0.64 28.81
C MET A 397 8.15 -0.04 29.59
N THR A 398 8.68 -0.79 30.54
CA THR A 398 9.93 -0.40 31.20
C THR A 398 11.12 -0.51 30.24
N PHE A 399 12.16 0.27 30.51
CA PHE A 399 13.44 0.21 29.79
C PHE A 399 13.97 -1.22 29.65
N THR A 400 13.98 -1.99 30.75
CA THR A 400 14.52 -3.37 30.76
C THR A 400 13.68 -4.32 29.92
N GLN A 401 12.34 -4.18 29.95
CA GLN A 401 11.45 -4.95 29.08
C GLN A 401 11.69 -4.62 27.61
N HIS A 402 11.85 -3.33 27.30
CA HIS A 402 12.08 -2.86 25.95
C HIS A 402 13.42 -3.37 25.38
N LEU A 403 14.51 -3.26 26.15
CA LEU A 403 15.81 -3.81 25.79
C LEU A 403 15.75 -5.34 25.60
N THR A 404 15.07 -6.04 26.51
CA THR A 404 14.91 -7.50 26.40
C THR A 404 14.21 -7.87 25.10
N ARG A 405 13.14 -7.15 24.74
CA ARG A 405 12.42 -7.37 23.48
C ARG A 405 13.32 -7.18 22.26
N ILE A 406 14.08 -6.08 22.20
CA ILE A 406 15.03 -5.83 21.09
C ILE A 406 16.03 -7.00 20.98
N ARG A 407 16.64 -7.41 22.10
CA ARG A 407 17.59 -8.52 22.11
C ARG A 407 16.99 -9.84 21.63
N MET A 408 15.74 -10.13 22.01
CA MET A 408 15.06 -11.37 21.58
C MET A 408 14.70 -11.36 20.10
N GLU A 409 14.28 -10.22 19.54
CA GLU A 409 14.04 -10.08 18.10
C GLU A 409 15.33 -10.32 17.28
N HIS A 410 16.44 -9.72 17.71
CA HIS A 410 17.74 -9.98 17.09
C HIS A 410 18.19 -11.43 17.27
N ALA A 411 17.89 -12.05 18.41
CA ALA A 411 18.19 -13.46 18.64
C ALA A 411 17.40 -14.37 17.69
N LYS A 412 16.09 -14.13 17.50
CA LYS A 412 15.25 -14.87 16.54
C LYS A 412 15.80 -14.76 15.12
N ARG A 413 16.17 -13.55 14.71
CA ARG A 413 16.78 -13.29 13.40
C ARG A 413 18.06 -14.11 13.22
N LEU A 414 18.99 -14.04 14.16
CA LEU A 414 20.24 -14.81 14.11
C LEU A 414 20.02 -16.33 14.17
N LEU A 415 18.99 -16.80 14.87
CA LEU A 415 18.64 -18.22 14.93
C LEU A 415 18.16 -18.75 13.57
N ASN A 416 17.44 -17.93 12.80
CA ASN A 416 16.89 -18.28 11.49
C ASN A 416 17.90 -18.09 10.35
N GLU A 417 18.69 -17.01 10.39
CA GLU A 417 19.53 -16.59 9.26
C GLU A 417 20.96 -17.13 9.34
N THR A 418 21.40 -17.59 10.51
CA THR A 418 22.81 -17.97 10.73
C THR A 418 22.97 -19.38 11.30
N ARG A 419 24.14 -19.96 11.07
CA ARG A 419 24.58 -21.23 11.70
C ARG A 419 25.32 -21.02 13.02
N LEU A 420 25.27 -19.82 13.61
CA LEU A 420 25.97 -19.51 14.86
C LEU A 420 25.50 -20.43 16.00
N LYS A 421 26.42 -20.89 16.84
CA LYS A 421 26.07 -21.68 18.03
C LYS A 421 25.27 -20.82 19.01
N ILE A 422 24.39 -21.44 19.80
CA ILE A 422 23.50 -20.71 20.73
C ILE A 422 24.27 -19.79 21.70
N TYR A 423 25.46 -20.22 22.16
CA TYR A 423 26.32 -19.37 23.01
C TYR A 423 26.89 -18.15 22.27
N GLN A 424 27.09 -18.24 20.95
CA GLN A 424 27.55 -17.11 20.14
C GLN A 424 26.42 -16.12 19.99
N ILE A 425 25.21 -16.58 19.63
CA ILE A 425 24.02 -15.73 19.55
C ILE A 425 23.73 -15.04 20.89
N CYS A 426 23.84 -15.78 22.00
CA CYS A 426 23.73 -15.22 23.35
C CYS A 426 24.67 -14.02 23.54
N ASN A 427 25.94 -14.15 23.14
CA ASN A 427 26.90 -13.06 23.25
C ASN A 427 26.61 -11.90 22.27
N GLU A 428 26.24 -12.20 21.03
CA GLU A 428 25.91 -11.20 19.98
C GLU A 428 24.72 -10.32 20.35
N VAL A 429 23.76 -10.85 21.13
CA VAL A 429 22.59 -10.08 21.59
C VAL A 429 22.76 -9.52 23.00
N GLY A 430 23.97 -9.57 23.56
CA GLY A 430 24.31 -8.87 24.81
C GLY A 430 24.04 -9.63 26.10
N TYR A 431 23.94 -10.97 26.07
CA TYR A 431 23.90 -11.82 27.26
C TYR A 431 25.22 -12.59 27.44
N SER A 432 25.70 -12.67 28.68
CA SER A 432 26.91 -13.44 29.04
C SER A 432 26.62 -14.88 29.42
N ASP A 433 25.43 -15.13 29.96
CA ASP A 433 25.01 -16.43 30.48
C ASP A 433 24.01 -17.06 29.51
N GLN A 434 24.47 -18.10 28.81
CA GLN A 434 23.66 -18.88 27.87
C GLN A 434 22.47 -19.57 28.55
N ALA A 435 22.62 -20.04 29.79
CA ALA A 435 21.54 -20.71 30.51
C ALA A 435 20.45 -19.71 30.92
N TYR A 436 20.83 -18.49 31.30
CA TYR A 436 19.88 -17.40 31.53
C TYR A 436 19.16 -17.02 30.23
N PHE A 437 19.91 -16.75 29.16
CA PHE A 437 19.35 -16.42 27.84
C PHE A 437 18.36 -17.49 27.36
N SER A 438 18.72 -18.77 27.47
CA SER A 438 17.86 -19.86 26.99
C SER A 438 16.56 -19.99 27.79
N ARG A 439 16.61 -19.77 29.11
CA ARG A 439 15.41 -19.73 29.97
C ARG A 439 14.52 -18.54 29.64
N LEU A 440 15.12 -17.36 29.45
CA LEU A 440 14.40 -16.13 29.12
C LEU A 440 13.74 -16.23 27.73
N PHE A 441 14.47 -16.70 26.73
CA PHE A 441 13.95 -16.94 25.39
C PHE A 441 12.78 -17.94 25.43
N LYS A 442 12.93 -19.07 26.14
CA LYS A 442 11.84 -20.04 26.29
C LYS A 442 10.62 -19.47 27.00
N SER A 443 10.81 -18.61 27.98
CA SER A 443 9.72 -17.95 28.69
C SER A 443 8.92 -17.00 27.80
N LEU A 444 9.58 -16.36 26.82
CA LEU A 444 8.95 -15.37 25.94
C LEU A 444 8.37 -16.00 24.67
N GLU A 445 9.04 -17.00 24.10
CA GLU A 445 8.69 -17.60 22.79
C GLU A 445 8.05 -18.99 22.93
N GLY A 446 7.88 -19.49 24.15
CA GLY A 446 7.29 -20.81 24.46
C GLY A 446 8.17 -22.02 24.16
N ARG A 447 9.30 -21.85 23.45
CA ARG A 447 10.23 -22.91 23.04
C ARG A 447 11.69 -22.50 23.23
N SER A 448 12.60 -23.46 23.40
CA SER A 448 14.01 -23.14 23.59
C SER A 448 14.64 -22.56 22.31
N PRO A 449 15.74 -21.79 22.39
CA PRO A 449 16.44 -21.31 21.19
C PRO A 449 16.84 -22.44 20.22
N PHE A 450 17.19 -23.61 20.76
CA PHE A 450 17.53 -24.80 19.98
C PHE A 450 16.30 -25.32 19.23
N ASP A 451 15.19 -25.53 19.94
CA ASP A 451 13.95 -26.02 19.33
C ASP A 451 13.40 -25.02 18.30
N TYR A 452 13.54 -23.72 18.58
CA TYR A 452 13.15 -22.64 17.68
C TYR A 452 13.86 -22.77 16.33
N ARG A 453 15.18 -22.98 16.34
CA ARG A 453 15.97 -23.16 15.12
C ARG A 453 15.59 -24.40 14.32
N GLU A 454 15.36 -25.53 15.00
CA GLU A 454 15.03 -26.80 14.32
C GLU A 454 13.66 -26.73 13.63
N HIS A 455 12.70 -25.99 14.18
CA HIS A 455 11.37 -25.83 13.57
C HIS A 455 11.30 -24.73 12.50
N SER A 456 12.20 -23.74 12.53
CA SER A 456 12.29 -22.71 11.49
C SER A 456 12.99 -23.20 10.21
N ARG A 457 13.67 -24.36 10.27
CA ARG A 457 14.27 -24.99 9.09
C ARG A 457 13.20 -25.72 8.29
N ILE A 458 12.59 -25.00 7.34
CA ILE A 458 11.89 -25.63 6.22
C ILE A 458 12.90 -26.54 5.48
N PRO A 459 12.62 -27.83 5.26
CA PRO A 459 13.52 -28.72 4.54
C PRO A 459 13.51 -28.31 3.07
N GLY A 460 14.53 -27.58 2.60
CA GLY A 460 14.59 -27.23 1.18
C GLY A 460 15.59 -26.19 0.67
N ASN A 461 16.48 -25.61 1.47
CA ASN A 461 17.50 -24.70 0.92
C ASN A 461 18.93 -25.18 1.22
N ASN A 462 19.40 -26.09 0.36
CA ASN A 462 20.83 -26.29 0.13
C ASN A 462 21.35 -25.08 -0.65
N PHE A 463 21.91 -24.11 0.05
CA PHE A 463 22.97 -23.29 -0.53
C PHE A 463 24.29 -23.91 -0.11
N ASP A 464 24.74 -24.87 -0.91
CA ASP A 464 26.17 -25.15 -1.07
C ASP A 464 26.72 -24.04 -1.98
N LEU A 465 27.59 -23.20 -1.42
CA LEU A 465 28.85 -22.71 -1.99
C LEU A 465 29.56 -21.82 -0.97
#